data_AF-A0A922IHE7-F1
#
_entry.id   AF-A0A922IHE7-F1
#
_cell.length_a   1.000
_cell.length_b   1.000
_cell.length_c   1.000
_cell.angle_alpha   90.00
_cell.angle_beta   90.00
_cell.angle_gamma   90.00
#
_symmetry.space_group_name_H-M   'P 1'
#
loop_
_entity.id
_entity.type
_entity.pdbx_description
1 polymer ?
#
loop_
_entity_poly.entity_id
_entity_poly.type
_entity_poly.pdbx_seq_one_letter_code
_entity_poly.pdbx_strand_id
1 'polypeptide(L)'
;MLNSHTSINEPINSFIIYLGVFTALYLIHDTFFPTFMHFSRTSQSIGNMTCLTCENVNNTYNWAEVLSNGKYLVQDVRGSGNPKTFLKRINKNLTETNNFTVTTEIIKYFVTNRAFENFVNSHALPRVEYTKLRLRNGTRNQIDVEAKLYLPPELDPAHITQYPLLLYTYGGPTLQVVTSAFTIDWLTYISATAKVIVAQVDGRGTGGRGRFYEQSIYKNLGVIEIEDQLDSVKALIRRFHYINESQVGAYGWSYGGFTVSHLLTRPENQWIRCGISVAPVSDFRYYFFT
;
A
#
# COMPACT_ATOMS: atom_id res chain seq x y z
N MET A 1 -8.99 -15.74 28.17
CA MET A 1 -9.41 -14.36 27.83
C MET A 1 -8.15 -13.57 27.56
N LEU A 2 -7.85 -13.30 26.28
CA LEU A 2 -6.77 -12.39 25.90
C LEU A 2 -7.29 -10.96 26.11
N ASN A 3 -6.80 -10.27 27.13
CA ASN A 3 -7.12 -8.86 27.34
C ASN A 3 -6.63 -8.05 26.14
N SER A 4 -7.55 -7.47 25.38
CA SER A 4 -7.22 -6.55 24.30
C SER A 4 -6.75 -5.22 24.90
N HIS A 5 -5.44 -5.00 24.92
CA HIS A 5 -4.81 -3.75 25.40
C HIS A 5 -4.62 -2.70 24.27
N THR A 6 -5.36 -2.81 23.16
CA THR A 6 -5.19 -1.93 21.99
C THR A 6 -6.09 -0.69 22.09
N SER A 7 -5.50 0.47 22.42
CA SER A 7 -6.13 1.79 22.27
C SER A 7 -5.39 2.70 21.27
N ILE A 8 -4.62 2.12 20.34
CA ILE A 8 -4.01 2.88 19.24
C ILE A 8 -4.89 2.72 18.00
N ASN A 9 -5.22 3.83 17.35
CA ASN A 9 -5.89 3.89 16.05
C ASN A 9 -4.99 3.41 14.87
N GLU A 10 -3.94 2.63 15.14
CA GLU A 10 -2.96 2.18 14.16
C GLU A 10 -3.26 0.76 13.69
N PRO A 11 -3.26 0.50 12.37
CA PRO A 11 -3.36 -0.85 11.85
C PRO A 11 -2.04 -1.59 12.06
N ILE A 12 -2.04 -2.52 13.01
CA ILE A 12 -0.98 -3.51 13.21
C ILE A 12 -1.27 -4.66 12.23
N ASN A 13 -0.39 -4.86 11.24
CA ASN A 13 -0.62 -5.88 10.20
C ASN A 13 -0.17 -7.29 10.62
N SER A 14 0.81 -7.40 11.51
CA SER A 14 1.30 -8.71 11.95
C SER A 14 2.05 -8.64 13.27
N PHE A 15 1.69 -9.57 14.16
CA PHE A 15 2.43 -9.90 15.38
C PHE A 15 3.44 -11.00 15.01
N ILE A 16 4.73 -10.72 15.13
CA ILE A 16 5.73 -11.63 14.54
C ILE A 16 6.40 -12.51 15.59
N ILE A 17 7.03 -11.97 16.64
CA ILE A 17 7.78 -12.81 17.60
C ILE A 17 7.75 -12.20 19.02
N TYR A 18 7.61 -13.06 20.04
CA TYR A 18 7.86 -12.72 21.45
C TYR A 18 9.31 -13.06 21.80
N LEU A 19 10.15 -12.04 22.06
CA LEU A 19 11.56 -12.25 22.44
C LEU A 19 11.72 -12.28 23.98
N GLY A 20 10.99 -13.18 24.64
CA GLY A 20 10.96 -13.32 26.10
C GLY A 20 9.93 -12.42 26.80
N VAL A 21 9.87 -12.52 28.13
CA VAL A 21 8.71 -12.19 29.02
C VAL A 21 8.08 -10.79 28.82
N PHE A 22 8.75 -9.80 28.20
CA PHE A 22 8.24 -8.43 28.09
C PHE A 22 8.49 -7.70 26.76
N THR A 23 9.03 -8.34 25.72
CA THR A 23 9.31 -7.65 24.43
C THR A 23 8.48 -8.23 23.29
N ALA A 24 7.70 -7.36 22.65
CA ALA A 24 6.93 -7.68 21.45
C ALA A 24 7.43 -6.87 20.23
N LEU A 25 7.31 -7.49 19.06
CA LEU A 25 7.70 -6.94 17.76
C LEU A 25 6.47 -6.83 16.85
N TYR A 26 6.38 -5.71 16.14
CA TYR A 26 5.22 -5.36 15.32
C TYR A 26 5.67 -4.83 13.96
N LEU A 27 4.96 -5.26 12.92
CA LEU A 27 4.90 -4.52 11.67
C LEU A 27 3.72 -3.57 11.70
N ILE A 28 4.02 -2.30 11.47
CA ILE A 28 3.06 -1.21 11.59
C ILE A 28 3.14 -0.34 10.35
N HIS A 29 1.97 0.06 9.86
CA HIS A 29 1.87 1.13 8.89
C HIS A 29 2.16 2.47 9.53
N ASP A 30 2.79 3.36 8.79
CA ASP A 30 3.01 4.72 9.29
C ASP A 30 1.66 5.43 9.48
N THR A 31 1.53 6.12 10.61
CA THR A 31 0.30 6.81 11.04
C THR A 31 -0.09 7.94 10.08
N PHE A 32 0.89 8.60 9.48
CA PHE A 32 0.70 9.72 8.56
C PHE A 32 0.70 9.27 7.10
N PHE A 33 1.48 8.22 6.81
CA PHE A 33 1.65 7.63 5.48
C PHE A 33 1.26 6.14 5.48
N PRO A 34 -0.05 5.81 5.34
CA PRO A 34 -0.51 4.41 5.35
C PRO A 34 0.14 3.52 4.28
N THR A 35 0.77 4.11 3.28
CA THR A 35 1.51 3.41 2.23
C THR A 35 2.87 2.89 2.70
N PHE A 36 3.40 3.42 3.80
CA PHE A 36 4.68 3.05 4.39
C PHE A 36 4.49 1.90 5.38
N MET A 37 5.53 1.10 5.53
CA MET A 37 5.56 -0.03 6.46
C MET A 37 6.90 -0.07 7.16
N HIS A 38 6.85 -0.03 8.49
CA HIS A 38 8.02 -0.04 9.34
C HIS A 38 7.92 -1.12 10.41
N PHE A 39 9.08 -1.60 10.85
CA PHE A 39 9.19 -2.59 11.90
C PHE A 39 9.53 -1.91 13.22
N SER A 40 8.70 -2.14 14.23
CA SER A 40 8.78 -1.46 15.52
C SER A 40 8.76 -2.44 16.68
N ARG A 41 9.37 -2.03 17.78
CA ARG A 41 9.48 -2.83 19.02
C ARG A 41 8.84 -2.09 20.20
N THR A 42 8.28 -2.84 21.14
CA THR A 42 7.90 -2.34 22.48
C THR A 42 8.49 -3.20 23.60
N SER A 43 8.68 -2.62 24.79
CA SER A 43 9.33 -3.28 25.93
C SER A 43 8.46 -3.52 27.17
N GLN A 44 7.24 -2.96 27.29
CA GLN A 44 6.36 -3.25 28.45
C GLN A 44 4.94 -2.66 28.41
N SER A 45 4.62 -1.75 27.49
CA SER A 45 3.26 -1.30 27.20
C SER A 45 3.25 -0.51 25.89
N ILE A 46 2.11 -0.55 25.21
CA ILE A 46 1.91 -0.09 23.83
C ILE A 46 2.21 1.43 23.64
N GLY A 47 2.38 2.20 24.70
CA GLY A 47 2.66 3.65 24.64
C GLY A 47 4.10 4.07 24.34
N ASN A 48 5.08 3.15 24.29
CA ASN A 48 6.48 3.49 24.01
C ASN A 48 7.06 2.53 22.96
N MET A 49 6.81 2.84 21.68
CA MET A 49 7.28 2.06 20.53
C MET A 49 8.55 2.70 19.95
N THR A 50 9.56 1.87 19.68
CA THR A 50 10.77 2.31 18.98
C THR A 50 10.79 1.68 17.59
N CYS A 51 10.84 2.53 16.56
CA CYS A 51 10.99 2.06 15.20
C CYS A 51 12.44 1.62 14.93
N LEU A 52 12.60 0.43 14.36
CA LEU A 52 13.90 -0.19 14.08
C LEU A 52 14.35 0.00 12.62
N THR A 53 13.46 0.51 11.76
CA THR A 53 13.68 0.66 10.31
C THR A 53 13.47 2.08 9.80
N CYS A 54 13.23 3.05 10.69
CA CYS A 54 12.90 4.44 10.33
C CYS A 54 14.13 5.34 10.20
N GLU A 55 15.35 4.81 10.37
CA GLU A 55 16.57 5.64 10.34
C GLU A 55 16.87 6.24 8.95
N ASN A 56 16.37 5.63 7.88
CA ASN A 56 16.53 6.13 6.52
C ASN A 56 15.17 6.47 5.91
N VAL A 57 14.97 7.75 5.62
CA VAL A 57 13.73 8.31 5.05
C VAL A 57 13.35 7.72 3.68
N ASN A 58 14.31 7.12 2.96
CA ASN A 58 14.06 6.49 1.66
C ASN A 58 13.61 5.02 1.79
N ASN A 59 13.80 4.40 2.95
CA ASN A 59 13.40 3.01 3.22
C ASN A 59 11.98 2.99 3.80
N THR A 60 11.00 3.23 2.95
CA THR A 60 9.61 3.48 3.36
C THR A 60 8.75 2.22 3.44
N TYR A 61 9.18 1.11 2.82
CA TYR A 61 8.46 -0.16 2.89
C TYR A 61 9.41 -1.29 3.27
N ASN A 62 9.21 -1.85 4.46
CA ASN A 62 10.17 -2.74 5.09
C ASN A 62 9.51 -4.03 5.59
N TRP A 63 10.22 -5.13 5.44
CA TRP A 63 10.03 -6.33 6.23
C TRP A 63 11.28 -6.56 7.08
N ALA A 64 11.13 -7.08 8.29
CA ALA A 64 12.27 -7.42 9.12
C ALA A 64 11.98 -8.62 10.02
N GLU A 65 13.03 -9.35 10.33
CA GLU A 65 13.02 -10.45 11.28
C GLU A 65 14.16 -10.26 12.29
N VAL A 66 13.85 -10.34 13.58
CA VAL A 66 14.86 -10.28 14.64
C VAL A 66 15.32 -11.68 14.95
N LEU A 67 16.62 -11.91 14.95
CA LEU A 67 17.20 -13.23 15.23
C LEU A 67 16.91 -13.64 16.68
N SER A 68 16.94 -14.95 16.94
CA SER A 68 16.60 -15.56 18.24
C SER A 68 17.35 -14.99 19.45
N ASN A 69 18.56 -14.46 19.25
CA ASN A 69 19.34 -13.82 20.31
C ASN A 69 18.94 -12.38 20.64
N GLY A 70 18.02 -11.78 19.85
CA GLY A 70 17.54 -10.40 20.02
C GLY A 70 18.58 -9.30 19.79
N LYS A 71 19.78 -9.65 19.31
CA LYS A 71 20.91 -8.71 19.09
C LYS A 71 21.03 -8.26 17.64
N TYR A 72 20.45 -9.00 16.71
CA TYR A 72 20.54 -8.73 15.29
C TYR A 72 19.17 -8.81 14.64
N LEU A 73 18.98 -8.06 13.55
CA LEU A 73 17.83 -8.19 12.69
C LEU A 73 18.26 -8.28 11.23
N VAL A 74 17.52 -9.05 10.45
CA VAL A 74 17.58 -9.03 8.99
C VAL A 74 16.48 -8.10 8.51
N GLN A 75 16.84 -7.04 7.79
CA GLN A 75 15.88 -6.10 7.20
C GLN A 75 15.89 -6.25 5.69
N ASP A 76 14.71 -6.50 5.14
CA ASP A 76 14.40 -6.41 3.72
C ASP A 76 13.74 -5.06 3.45
N VAL A 77 14.50 -4.14 2.85
CA VAL A 77 13.94 -2.93 2.28
C VAL A 77 13.33 -3.29 0.93
N ARG A 78 12.02 -3.12 0.83
CA ARG A 78 11.23 -3.44 -0.37
C ARG A 78 10.73 -2.19 -1.09
N GLY A 79 10.96 -1.00 -0.55
CA GLY A 79 10.59 0.26 -1.18
C GLY A 79 11.07 1.48 -0.39
N SER A 80 11.04 2.68 -0.97
CA SER A 80 10.48 2.99 -2.31
C SER A 80 11.48 2.89 -3.46
N GLY A 81 12.77 2.71 -3.16
CA GLY A 81 13.83 2.55 -4.16
C GLY A 81 14.21 1.09 -4.42
N ASN A 82 15.40 0.91 -5.00
CA ASN A 82 15.99 -0.41 -5.27
C ASN A 82 15.96 -1.30 -4.01
N PRO A 83 15.28 -2.47 -4.04
CA PRO A 83 15.18 -3.37 -2.90
C PRO A 83 16.53 -3.89 -2.43
N LYS A 84 16.76 -3.93 -1.11
CA LYS A 84 18.04 -4.31 -0.50
C LYS A 84 17.80 -5.11 0.78
N THR A 85 18.69 -6.03 1.08
CA THR A 85 18.64 -6.81 2.32
C THR A 85 19.92 -6.63 3.11
N PHE A 86 19.77 -6.28 4.40
CA PHE A 86 20.89 -6.05 5.31
C PHE A 86 20.77 -6.88 6.57
N LEU A 87 21.91 -7.29 7.11
CA LEU A 87 22.03 -7.67 8.50
C LEU A 87 22.36 -6.41 9.31
N LYS A 88 21.58 -6.18 10.36
CA LYS A 88 21.79 -5.08 11.30
C LYS A 88 22.01 -5.58 12.72
N ARG A 89 22.83 -4.85 13.47
CA ARG A 89 22.97 -5.00 14.91
C ARG A 89 21.98 -4.06 15.60
N ILE A 90 21.35 -4.54 16.66
CA ILE A 90 20.49 -3.76 17.55
C ILE A 90 21.32 -3.36 18.77
N ASN A 91 21.54 -2.06 18.93
CA ASN A 91 22.28 -1.50 20.06
C ASN A 91 21.28 -0.94 21.09
N LYS A 92 21.51 -1.24 22.37
CA LYS A 92 20.73 -0.72 23.50
C LYS A 92 21.65 0.16 24.34
N ASN A 93 21.39 1.46 24.37
CA ASN A 93 22.19 2.40 25.12
C ASN A 93 21.36 2.97 26.28
N LEU A 94 21.92 2.90 27.49
CA LEU A 94 21.36 3.58 28.66
C LEU A 94 21.56 5.08 28.51
N THR A 95 20.47 5.83 28.68
CA THR A 95 20.54 7.29 28.79
C THR A 95 20.77 7.69 30.24
N GLU A 96 21.27 8.92 30.44
CA GLU A 96 21.49 9.52 31.76
C GLU A 96 20.22 9.56 32.63
N THR A 97 19.05 9.48 31.98
CA THR A 97 17.71 9.44 32.61
C THR A 97 17.22 8.03 32.96
N ASN A 98 18.10 7.01 32.99
CA ASN A 98 17.75 5.59 33.20
C ASN A 98 16.75 5.02 32.17
N ASN A 99 16.60 5.65 31.00
CA ASN A 99 15.85 5.10 29.88
C ASN A 99 16.78 4.37 28.92
N PHE A 100 16.22 3.48 28.09
CA PHE A 100 16.97 2.84 27.02
C PHE A 100 16.65 3.50 25.69
N THR A 101 17.68 3.87 24.93
CA THR A 101 17.56 4.16 23.50
C THR A 101 17.96 2.94 22.71
N VAL A 102 17.20 2.64 21.66
CA VAL A 102 17.49 1.53 20.75
C VAL A 102 17.85 2.11 19.40
N THR A 103 19.03 1.76 18.90
CA THR A 103 19.49 2.13 17.56
C THR A 103 19.84 0.90 16.76
N THR A 104 19.90 1.03 15.43
CA THR A 104 20.30 -0.04 14.54
C THR A 104 21.50 0.38 13.70
N GLU A 105 22.40 -0.57 13.43
CA GLU A 105 23.61 -0.35 12.64
C GLU A 105 23.73 -1.45 11.58
N ILE A 106 23.98 -1.07 10.33
CA ILE A 106 24.23 -2.03 9.25
C ILE A 106 25.60 -2.64 9.43
N ILE A 107 25.65 -3.97 9.56
CA ILE A 107 26.91 -4.71 9.71
C ILE A 107 27.28 -5.49 8.45
N LYS A 108 26.30 -5.85 7.62
CA LYS A 108 26.54 -6.57 6.37
C LYS A 108 25.40 -6.36 5.37
N TYR A 109 25.75 -6.24 4.10
CA TYR A 109 24.81 -6.33 2.98
C TYR A 109 24.70 -7.79 2.54
N PHE A 110 23.48 -8.35 2.54
CA PHE A 110 23.23 -9.66 1.95
C PHE A 110 22.86 -9.53 0.48
N VAL A 111 22.02 -8.56 0.16
CA VAL A 111 21.57 -8.29 -1.21
C VAL A 111 21.58 -6.79 -1.46
N THR A 112 22.26 -6.35 -2.53
CA THR A 112 22.32 -4.94 -2.94
C THR A 112 21.52 -4.63 -4.19
N ASN A 113 21.24 -5.64 -5.03
CA ASN A 113 20.56 -5.49 -6.32
C ASN A 113 21.18 -4.42 -7.25
N ARG A 114 22.51 -4.20 -7.18
CA ARG A 114 23.18 -3.13 -7.96
C ARG A 114 23.02 -3.28 -9.48
N ALA A 115 23.06 -4.51 -10.00
CA ALA A 115 22.85 -4.76 -11.43
C ALA A 115 21.42 -4.37 -11.86
N PHE A 116 20.43 -4.69 -11.02
CA PHE A 116 19.04 -4.30 -11.24
C PHE A 116 18.85 -2.79 -11.12
N GLU A 117 19.49 -2.14 -10.15
CA GLU A 117 19.48 -0.67 -10.02
C GLU A 117 20.03 0.01 -11.27
N ASN A 118 21.15 -0.48 -11.81
CA ASN A 118 21.71 0.04 -13.06
C ASN A 118 20.76 -0.18 -14.25
N PHE A 119 20.13 -1.36 -14.34
CA PHE A 119 19.13 -1.66 -15.36
C PHE A 119 17.93 -0.69 -15.26
N VAL A 120 17.39 -0.49 -14.06
CA VAL A 120 16.27 0.43 -13.85
C VAL A 120 16.66 1.87 -14.22
N ASN A 121 17.82 2.33 -13.80
CA ASN A 121 18.30 3.68 -14.08
C ASN A 121 18.59 3.94 -15.56
N SER A 122 18.77 2.89 -16.37
CA SER A 122 18.95 3.01 -17.82
C SER A 122 17.64 3.03 -18.60
N HIS A 123 16.48 2.97 -17.94
CA HIS A 123 15.16 2.96 -18.58
C HIS A 123 14.28 4.11 -18.07
N ALA A 124 13.46 4.65 -18.98
CA ALA A 124 12.44 5.63 -18.62
C ALA A 124 11.25 4.92 -17.96
N LEU A 125 11.32 4.75 -16.63
CA LEU A 125 10.23 4.23 -15.81
C LEU A 125 9.13 5.29 -15.60
N PRO A 126 7.88 4.86 -15.35
CA PRO A 126 6.81 5.81 -15.07
C PRO A 126 7.08 6.57 -13.77
N ARG A 127 6.64 7.83 -13.73
CA ARG A 127 6.69 8.62 -12.50
C ARG A 127 5.60 8.15 -11.56
N VAL A 128 5.98 7.72 -10.36
CA VAL A 128 5.02 7.28 -9.33
C VAL A 128 4.63 8.47 -8.47
N GLU A 129 3.34 8.76 -8.39
CA GLU A 129 2.78 9.81 -7.52
C GLU A 129 1.74 9.24 -6.57
N TYR A 130 1.74 9.72 -5.33
CA TYR A 130 0.71 9.39 -4.34
C TYR A 130 -0.19 10.58 -4.13
N THR A 131 -1.49 10.33 -4.01
CA THR A 131 -2.45 11.40 -3.79
C THR A 131 -3.61 10.94 -2.92
N LYS A 132 -4.11 11.85 -2.08
CA LYS A 132 -5.31 11.64 -1.28
C LYS A 132 -6.52 12.17 -2.03
N LEU A 133 -7.57 11.37 -2.15
CA LEU A 133 -8.83 11.75 -2.76
C LEU A 133 -9.92 11.82 -1.70
N ARG A 134 -10.62 12.95 -1.64
CA ARG A 134 -11.81 13.14 -0.81
C ARG A 134 -13.04 12.76 -1.62
N LEU A 135 -13.63 11.60 -1.35
CA LEU A 135 -14.82 11.12 -2.06
C LEU A 135 -16.10 11.62 -1.39
N ARG A 136 -17.13 11.87 -2.21
CA ARG A 136 -18.48 12.31 -1.77
C ARG A 136 -18.45 13.46 -0.75
N ASN A 137 -17.59 14.45 -1.02
CA ASN A 137 -17.36 15.61 -0.16
C ASN A 137 -18.67 16.34 0.20
N GLY A 138 -18.86 16.68 1.48
CA GLY A 138 -20.05 17.35 2.00
C GLY A 138 -21.26 16.43 2.24
N THR A 139 -21.11 15.11 2.05
CA THR A 139 -22.18 14.13 2.33
C THR A 139 -21.88 13.33 3.61
N ARG A 140 -22.89 12.61 4.12
CA ARG A 140 -22.71 11.69 5.26
C ARG A 140 -21.75 10.52 4.98
N ASN A 141 -21.51 10.21 3.69
CA ASN A 141 -20.63 9.12 3.25
C ASN A 141 -19.26 9.62 2.77
N GLN A 142 -18.86 10.81 3.20
CA GLN A 142 -17.55 11.37 2.90
C GLN A 142 -16.43 10.45 3.43
N ILE A 143 -15.44 10.18 2.59
CA ILE A 143 -14.28 9.33 2.94
C ILE A 143 -13.02 9.85 2.27
N ASP A 144 -11.87 9.65 2.91
CA ASP A 144 -10.56 9.87 2.29
C ASP A 144 -9.99 8.55 1.80
N VAL A 145 -9.53 8.51 0.55
CA VAL A 145 -8.86 7.33 -0.03
C VAL A 145 -7.46 7.69 -0.50
N GLU A 146 -6.55 6.73 -0.38
CA GLU A 146 -5.19 6.85 -0.89
C GLU A 146 -5.16 6.30 -2.32
N ALA A 147 -4.48 7.01 -3.22
CA ALA A 147 -4.28 6.60 -4.59
C ALA A 147 -2.80 6.64 -4.97
N LYS A 148 -2.36 5.66 -5.77
CA LYS A 148 -1.04 5.58 -6.40
C LYS A 148 -1.22 5.66 -7.90
N LEU A 149 -0.53 6.62 -8.53
CA LEU A 149 -0.55 6.85 -9.96
C LEU A 149 0.80 6.47 -10.56
N TYR A 150 0.78 5.69 -11.63
CA TYR A 150 1.91 5.56 -12.55
C TYR A 150 1.62 6.48 -13.73
N LEU A 151 2.44 7.52 -13.86
CA LEU A 151 2.34 8.50 -14.93
C LEU A 151 3.37 8.16 -16.01
N PRO A 152 3.01 8.21 -17.30
CA PRO A 152 3.96 8.05 -18.39
C PRO A 152 5.19 8.97 -18.21
N PRO A 153 6.42 8.52 -18.51
CA PRO A 153 7.65 9.28 -18.29
C PRO A 153 7.64 10.67 -18.95
N GLU A 154 7.01 10.78 -20.11
CA GLU A 154 6.89 12.02 -20.87
C GLU A 154 5.71 12.92 -20.47
N LEU A 155 4.88 12.48 -19.51
CA LEU A 155 3.71 13.25 -19.09
C LEU A 155 4.15 14.57 -18.43
N ASP A 156 3.78 15.66 -19.09
CA ASP A 156 3.92 17.02 -18.59
C ASP A 156 2.54 17.59 -18.22
N PRO A 157 2.27 17.84 -16.92
CA PRO A 157 1.02 18.45 -16.47
C PRO A 157 0.78 19.88 -16.96
N ALA A 158 1.76 20.55 -17.59
CA ALA A 158 1.55 21.87 -18.19
C ALA A 158 0.95 21.81 -19.61
N HIS A 159 0.97 20.63 -20.25
CA HIS A 159 0.48 20.45 -21.60
C HIS A 159 -0.97 19.96 -21.64
N ILE A 160 -1.66 20.27 -22.74
CA ILE A 160 -3.07 19.88 -22.96
C ILE A 160 -3.26 18.41 -23.35
N THR A 161 -2.17 17.64 -23.49
CA THR A 161 -2.24 16.24 -23.93
C THR A 161 -2.93 15.41 -22.86
N GLN A 162 -3.96 14.65 -23.27
CA GLN A 162 -4.66 13.74 -22.40
C GLN A 162 -4.26 12.29 -22.65
N TYR A 163 -4.24 11.50 -21.59
CA TYR A 163 -3.83 10.10 -21.59
C TYR A 163 -5.00 9.20 -21.16
N PRO A 164 -5.12 7.98 -21.71
CA PRO A 164 -6.05 6.98 -21.19
C PRO A 164 -5.78 6.67 -19.71
N LEU A 165 -6.80 6.28 -18.98
CA LEU A 165 -6.70 5.82 -17.59
C LEU A 165 -7.00 4.32 -17.52
N LEU A 166 -6.10 3.56 -16.91
CA LEU A 166 -6.35 2.20 -16.46
C LEU A 166 -6.50 2.20 -14.93
N LEU A 167 -7.70 1.93 -14.45
CA LEU A 167 -7.93 1.62 -13.04
C LEU A 167 -7.48 0.18 -12.77
N TYR A 168 -6.38 0.01 -12.04
CA TYR A 168 -6.05 -1.28 -11.43
C TYR A 168 -6.76 -1.38 -10.09
N THR A 169 -7.61 -2.39 -9.95
CA THR A 169 -8.38 -2.60 -8.74
C THR A 169 -8.24 -4.03 -8.25
N TYR A 170 -7.99 -4.15 -6.94
CA TYR A 170 -8.31 -5.38 -6.22
C TYR A 170 -9.62 -5.14 -5.46
N GLY A 171 -9.65 -4.14 -4.57
CA GLY A 171 -10.86 -3.71 -3.86
C GLY A 171 -11.36 -4.71 -2.81
N GLY A 172 -10.73 -5.88 -2.70
CA GLY A 172 -11.14 -6.95 -1.80
C GLY A 172 -10.70 -6.77 -0.35
N PRO A 173 -11.24 -7.63 0.54
CA PRO A 173 -10.97 -7.58 1.96
C PRO A 173 -9.47 -7.66 2.25
N THR A 174 -9.02 -6.83 3.21
CA THR A 174 -7.71 -6.89 3.90
C THR A 174 -6.47 -6.60 3.06
N LEU A 175 -6.55 -6.70 1.74
CA LEU A 175 -5.43 -6.42 0.83
C LEU A 175 -5.28 -4.92 0.60
N GLN A 176 -4.05 -4.45 0.57
CA GLN A 176 -3.68 -3.06 0.27
C GLN A 176 -2.84 -3.05 -1.00
N VAL A 177 -3.23 -2.24 -2.00
CA VAL A 177 -2.47 -2.12 -3.26
C VAL A 177 -1.67 -0.83 -3.33
N VAL A 178 -2.10 0.22 -2.63
CA VAL A 178 -1.43 1.51 -2.54
C VAL A 178 -0.38 1.45 -1.43
N THR A 179 0.78 0.95 -1.80
CA THR A 179 1.97 0.85 -0.93
C THR A 179 3.18 1.54 -1.56
N SER A 180 4.15 1.91 -0.72
CA SER A 180 5.43 2.43 -1.17
C SER A 180 6.43 1.35 -1.59
N ALA A 181 5.99 0.09 -1.72
CA ALA A 181 6.80 -0.98 -2.28
C ALA A 181 7.24 -0.65 -3.71
N PHE A 182 8.50 -0.96 -4.00
CA PHE A 182 9.06 -0.86 -5.35
C PHE A 182 8.68 -2.11 -6.13
N THR A 183 8.02 -1.92 -7.27
CA THR A 183 7.55 -2.99 -8.14
C THR A 183 7.78 -2.61 -9.60
N ILE A 184 8.22 -3.57 -10.41
CA ILE A 184 8.20 -3.49 -11.87
C ILE A 184 7.38 -4.68 -12.36
N ASP A 185 6.29 -4.38 -13.04
CA ASP A 185 5.37 -5.36 -13.59
C ASP A 185 4.73 -4.86 -14.89
N TRP A 186 3.70 -5.55 -15.35
CA TRP A 186 3.00 -5.16 -16.58
C TRP A 186 2.29 -3.80 -16.46
N LEU A 187 1.89 -3.36 -15.26
CA LEU A 187 1.31 -2.02 -15.06
C LEU A 187 2.36 -0.94 -15.30
N THR A 188 3.60 -1.20 -14.86
CA THR A 188 4.75 -0.33 -15.13
C THR A 188 5.00 -0.23 -16.63
N TYR A 189 4.96 -1.36 -17.33
CA TYR A 189 5.12 -1.42 -18.78
C TYR A 189 4.00 -0.66 -19.53
N ILE A 190 2.73 -0.86 -19.16
CA ILE A 190 1.59 -0.19 -19.77
C ILE A 190 1.70 1.33 -19.59
N SER A 191 2.16 1.79 -18.42
CA SER A 191 2.35 3.21 -18.19
C SER A 191 3.50 3.80 -19.00
N ALA A 192 4.67 3.18 -18.96
CA ALA A 192 5.84 3.72 -19.64
C ALA A 192 5.81 3.57 -21.17
N THR A 193 5.31 2.45 -21.69
CA THR A 193 5.41 2.12 -23.11
C THR A 193 4.11 2.41 -23.86
N ALA A 194 2.97 2.03 -23.29
CA ALA A 194 1.66 2.24 -23.93
C ALA A 194 1.05 3.62 -23.60
N LYS A 195 1.73 4.43 -22.78
CA LYS A 195 1.34 5.82 -22.43
C LYS A 195 -0.03 5.89 -21.79
N VAL A 196 -0.28 5.00 -20.84
CA VAL A 196 -1.54 4.94 -20.08
C VAL A 196 -1.27 5.33 -18.63
N ILE A 197 -2.08 6.23 -18.08
CA ILE A 197 -2.01 6.48 -16.64
C ILE A 197 -2.60 5.27 -15.93
N VAL A 198 -1.85 4.66 -15.01
CA VAL A 198 -2.39 3.59 -14.16
C VAL A 198 -2.71 4.15 -12.80
N ALA A 199 -3.93 3.95 -12.33
CA ALA A 199 -4.35 4.33 -10.98
C ALA A 199 -4.66 3.08 -10.14
N GLN A 200 -4.12 3.05 -8.93
CA GLN A 200 -4.48 2.11 -7.88
C GLN A 200 -5.11 2.89 -6.74
N VAL A 201 -6.22 2.41 -6.17
CA VAL A 201 -6.93 3.12 -5.10
C VAL A 201 -7.39 2.17 -4.00
N ASP A 202 -7.04 2.49 -2.76
CA ASP A 202 -7.45 1.76 -1.56
C ASP A 202 -8.62 2.47 -0.86
N GLY A 203 -9.83 1.97 -1.16
CA GLY A 203 -11.10 2.43 -0.59
C GLY A 203 -11.48 1.72 0.71
N ARG A 204 -12.77 1.66 1.02
CA ARG A 204 -13.26 0.78 2.08
C ARG A 204 -13.14 -0.69 1.66
N GLY A 205 -12.89 -1.56 2.63
CA GLY A 205 -12.59 -2.99 2.44
C GLY A 205 -11.11 -3.34 2.51
N THR A 206 -10.23 -2.42 2.10
CA THR A 206 -8.79 -2.65 2.03
C THR A 206 -8.12 -2.56 3.41
N GLY A 207 -6.97 -3.21 3.54
CA GLY A 207 -6.16 -3.19 4.77
C GLY A 207 -5.35 -1.92 5.00
N GLY A 208 -4.47 -1.93 6.01
CA GLY A 208 -3.46 -0.89 6.24
C GLY A 208 -3.99 0.46 6.74
N ARG A 209 -5.30 0.59 7.00
CA ARG A 209 -5.95 1.87 7.38
C ARG A 209 -6.91 1.75 8.58
N GLY A 210 -6.81 0.65 9.30
CA GLY A 210 -7.58 0.38 10.51
C GLY A 210 -8.93 -0.26 10.26
N ARG A 211 -9.54 -0.73 11.34
CA ARG A 211 -10.76 -1.56 11.33
C ARG A 211 -11.94 -0.91 10.60
N PHE A 212 -12.07 0.41 10.69
CA PHE A 212 -13.17 1.13 10.01
C PHE A 212 -13.15 0.91 8.49
N TYR A 213 -11.97 1.02 7.86
CA TYR A 213 -11.85 0.77 6.42
C TYR A 213 -12.08 -0.70 6.12
N GLU A 214 -11.37 -1.59 6.80
CA GLU A 214 -11.37 -3.03 6.51
C GLU A 214 -12.75 -3.68 6.69
N GLN A 215 -13.46 -3.36 7.78
CA GLN A 215 -14.75 -3.99 8.10
C GLN A 215 -15.97 -3.34 7.46
N SER A 216 -15.80 -2.23 6.74
CA SER A 216 -16.91 -1.53 6.07
C SER A 216 -17.67 -2.39 5.05
N ILE A 217 -17.03 -3.42 4.50
CA ILE A 217 -17.62 -4.35 3.52
C ILE A 217 -18.17 -5.63 4.17
N TYR A 218 -18.14 -5.75 5.50
CA TYR A 218 -18.56 -6.96 6.21
C TYR A 218 -20.03 -7.28 5.90
N LYS A 219 -20.27 -8.51 5.43
CA LYS A 219 -21.58 -8.99 4.96
C LYS A 219 -22.19 -8.18 3.80
N ASN A 220 -21.41 -7.33 3.14
CA ASN A 220 -21.90 -6.42 2.10
C ASN A 220 -20.86 -6.21 0.98
N LEU A 221 -20.24 -7.31 0.52
CA LEU A 221 -19.27 -7.33 -0.57
C LEU A 221 -19.92 -6.92 -1.90
N GLY A 222 -19.19 -6.23 -2.76
CA GLY A 222 -19.62 -5.75 -4.07
C GLY A 222 -20.48 -4.49 -4.03
N VAL A 223 -20.48 -3.76 -2.90
CA VAL A 223 -21.32 -2.58 -2.71
C VAL A 223 -20.48 -1.33 -2.58
N ILE A 224 -19.97 -1.12 -1.38
CA ILE A 224 -19.45 0.16 -0.95
C ILE A 224 -18.03 0.41 -1.46
N GLU A 225 -17.26 -0.66 -1.63
CA GLU A 225 -15.96 -0.68 -2.28
C GLU A 225 -16.07 -0.39 -3.78
N ILE A 226 -17.14 -0.83 -4.44
CA ILE A 226 -17.37 -0.55 -5.87
C ILE A 226 -17.71 0.93 -6.06
N GLU A 227 -18.55 1.48 -5.18
CA GLU A 227 -18.85 2.91 -5.15
C GLU A 227 -17.59 3.74 -4.92
N ASP A 228 -16.72 3.33 -3.99
CA ASP A 228 -15.45 4.02 -3.74
C ASP A 228 -14.54 4.02 -4.97
N GLN A 229 -14.49 2.92 -5.75
CA GLN A 229 -13.71 2.87 -6.99
C GLN A 229 -14.28 3.79 -8.09
N LEU A 230 -15.61 3.80 -8.31
CA LEU A 230 -16.26 4.70 -9.28
C LEU A 230 -16.07 6.18 -8.89
N ASP A 231 -16.30 6.52 -7.62
CA ASP A 231 -16.09 7.87 -7.10
C ASP A 231 -14.63 8.31 -7.21
N SER A 232 -13.69 7.37 -7.08
CA SER A 232 -12.26 7.63 -7.25
C SER A 232 -11.90 7.94 -8.70
N VAL A 233 -12.42 7.18 -9.67
CA VAL A 233 -12.26 7.47 -11.10
C VAL A 233 -12.78 8.88 -11.41
N LYS A 234 -13.98 9.21 -10.94
CA LYS A 234 -14.57 10.55 -11.07
C LYS A 234 -13.68 11.63 -10.45
N ALA A 235 -13.17 11.41 -9.25
CA ALA A 235 -12.31 12.36 -8.55
C ALA A 235 -10.97 12.58 -9.28
N LEU A 236 -10.38 11.51 -9.82
CA LEU A 236 -9.14 11.57 -10.62
C LEU A 236 -9.35 12.39 -11.89
N ILE A 237 -10.39 12.08 -12.67
CA ILE A 237 -10.74 12.82 -13.90
C ILE A 237 -10.92 14.32 -13.62
N ARG A 238 -11.66 14.66 -12.56
CA ARG A 238 -11.91 16.06 -12.18
C ARG A 238 -10.65 16.79 -11.71
N ARG A 239 -9.73 16.08 -11.06
CA ARG A 239 -8.53 16.67 -10.46
C ARG A 239 -7.41 16.84 -11.50
N PHE A 240 -7.29 15.89 -12.42
CA PHE A 240 -6.18 15.80 -13.35
C PHE A 240 -6.66 15.98 -14.78
N HIS A 241 -6.52 17.19 -15.31
CA HIS A 241 -6.99 17.57 -16.65
C HIS A 241 -6.37 16.75 -17.79
N TYR A 242 -5.20 16.15 -17.55
CA TYR A 242 -4.50 15.26 -18.48
C TYR A 242 -5.05 13.84 -18.52
N ILE A 243 -6.13 13.51 -17.78
CA ILE A 243 -6.85 12.24 -17.91
C ILE A 243 -7.96 12.38 -18.94
N ASN A 244 -7.99 11.50 -19.93
CA ASN A 244 -9.07 11.44 -20.92
C ASN A 244 -10.27 10.66 -20.36
N GLU A 245 -11.35 11.37 -20.03
CA GLU A 245 -12.58 10.77 -19.47
C GLU A 245 -13.31 9.80 -20.41
N SER A 246 -13.06 9.90 -21.72
CA SER A 246 -13.65 8.99 -22.71
C SER A 246 -12.85 7.70 -22.88
N GLN A 247 -11.65 7.61 -22.30
CA GLN A 247 -10.73 6.48 -22.43
C GLN A 247 -10.33 5.93 -21.06
N VAL A 248 -11.32 5.43 -20.32
CA VAL A 248 -11.10 4.77 -19.03
C VAL A 248 -11.35 3.27 -19.15
N GLY A 249 -10.36 2.47 -18.81
CA GLY A 249 -10.46 1.02 -18.66
C GLY A 249 -10.27 0.58 -17.21
N ALA A 250 -10.68 -0.64 -16.88
CA ALA A 250 -10.43 -1.25 -15.58
C ALA A 250 -9.77 -2.63 -15.71
N TYR A 251 -8.90 -2.98 -14.77
CA TYR A 251 -8.29 -4.30 -14.69
C TYR A 251 -8.32 -4.81 -13.25
N GLY A 252 -8.54 -6.12 -13.08
CA GLY A 252 -8.41 -6.77 -11.78
C GLY A 252 -8.32 -8.30 -11.90
N TRP A 253 -7.67 -8.91 -10.90
CA TRP A 253 -7.50 -10.37 -10.78
C TRP A 253 -8.18 -10.86 -9.49
N SER A 254 -8.85 -12.03 -9.54
CA SER A 254 -9.49 -12.68 -8.38
C SER A 254 -10.63 -11.81 -7.86
N TYR A 255 -10.57 -11.33 -6.62
CA TYR A 255 -11.50 -10.32 -6.13
C TYR A 255 -11.45 -9.04 -6.97
N GLY A 256 -10.28 -8.67 -7.51
CA GLY A 256 -10.19 -7.59 -8.49
C GLY A 256 -11.04 -7.84 -9.74
N GLY A 257 -11.12 -9.08 -10.20
CA GLY A 257 -11.99 -9.46 -11.32
C GLY A 257 -13.48 -9.30 -10.96
N PHE A 258 -13.87 -9.70 -9.74
CA PHE A 258 -15.20 -9.43 -9.18
C PHE A 258 -15.50 -7.93 -9.19
N THR A 259 -14.57 -7.11 -8.71
CA THR A 259 -14.67 -5.64 -8.70
C THR A 259 -14.84 -5.08 -10.10
N VAL A 260 -14.03 -5.51 -11.08
CA VAL A 260 -14.15 -5.06 -12.48
C VAL A 260 -15.51 -5.42 -13.08
N SER A 261 -15.99 -6.65 -12.85
CA SER A 261 -17.31 -7.06 -13.32
C SER A 261 -18.41 -6.15 -12.77
N HIS A 262 -18.38 -5.87 -11.47
CA HIS A 262 -19.33 -4.94 -10.83
C HIS A 262 -19.23 -3.51 -11.36
N LEU A 263 -18.01 -3.01 -11.60
CA LEU A 263 -17.78 -1.67 -12.16
C LEU A 263 -18.41 -1.51 -13.54
N LEU A 264 -18.32 -2.54 -14.38
CA LEU A 264 -18.87 -2.49 -15.74
C LEU A 264 -20.38 -2.65 -15.80
N THR A 265 -20.98 -3.42 -14.88
CA THR A 265 -22.42 -3.72 -14.91
C THR A 265 -23.28 -2.76 -14.10
N ARG A 266 -22.68 -1.83 -13.34
CA ARG A 266 -23.41 -0.89 -12.50
C ARG A 266 -24.01 0.27 -13.29
N PRO A 267 -25.27 0.65 -13.03
CA PRO A 267 -25.91 1.77 -13.72
C PRO A 267 -25.27 3.12 -13.41
N GLU A 268 -24.57 3.24 -12.27
CA GLU A 268 -23.86 4.47 -11.89
C GLU A 268 -22.55 4.67 -12.69
N ASN A 269 -22.05 3.65 -13.40
CA ASN A 269 -20.84 3.77 -14.19
C ASN A 269 -21.05 4.66 -15.43
N GLN A 270 -20.34 5.79 -15.47
CA GLN A 270 -20.37 6.72 -16.59
C GLN A 270 -19.05 6.77 -17.38
N TRP A 271 -17.96 6.31 -16.77
CA TRP A 271 -16.59 6.57 -17.25
C TRP A 271 -15.92 5.32 -17.84
N ILE A 272 -16.06 4.16 -17.19
CA ILE A 272 -15.31 2.95 -17.54
C ILE A 272 -15.93 2.31 -18.79
N ARG A 273 -15.16 2.27 -19.89
CA ARG A 273 -15.60 1.81 -21.21
C ARG A 273 -15.30 0.35 -21.50
N CYS A 274 -14.25 -0.18 -20.91
CA CYS A 274 -13.86 -1.57 -21.04
C CYS A 274 -13.21 -2.07 -19.75
N GLY A 275 -13.15 -3.38 -19.58
CA GLY A 275 -12.39 -3.94 -18.47
C GLY A 275 -11.95 -5.37 -18.67
N ILE A 276 -10.91 -5.74 -17.92
CA ILE A 276 -10.26 -7.05 -17.94
C ILE A 276 -10.46 -7.67 -16.56
N SER A 277 -11.23 -8.76 -16.53
CA SER A 277 -11.55 -9.50 -15.31
C SER A 277 -10.87 -10.87 -15.36
N VAL A 278 -9.80 -11.04 -14.59
CA VAL A 278 -8.98 -12.26 -14.60
C VAL A 278 -9.34 -13.15 -13.41
N ALA A 279 -9.69 -14.41 -13.67
CA ALA A 279 -10.09 -15.39 -12.67
C ALA A 279 -11.07 -14.83 -11.60
N PRO A 280 -12.16 -14.15 -12.00
CA PRO A 280 -13.03 -13.47 -11.06
C PRO A 280 -13.72 -14.43 -10.11
N VAL A 281 -13.87 -14.00 -8.85
CA VAL A 281 -14.94 -14.54 -8.01
C VAL A 281 -16.26 -14.07 -8.62
N SER A 282 -17.06 -14.98 -9.15
CA SER A 282 -18.37 -14.63 -9.74
C SER A 282 -19.53 -14.90 -8.78
N ASP A 283 -19.33 -15.82 -7.84
CA ASP A 283 -20.30 -16.19 -6.82
C ASP A 283 -19.57 -16.73 -5.58
N PHE A 284 -19.78 -16.08 -4.43
CA PHE A 284 -19.13 -16.46 -3.17
C PHE A 284 -19.56 -17.84 -2.65
N ARG A 285 -20.65 -18.42 -3.15
CA ARG A 285 -21.01 -19.82 -2.83
C ARG A 285 -19.99 -20.83 -3.33
N TYR A 286 -19.22 -20.47 -4.36
CA TYR A 286 -18.15 -21.30 -4.91
C TYR A 286 -16.76 -20.91 -4.38
N TYR A 287 -16.69 -19.93 -3.49
CA TYR A 287 -15.44 -19.38 -3.00
C TYR A 287 -15.19 -19.79 -1.54
N PHE A 288 -14.04 -20.39 -1.28
CA PHE A 288 -13.63 -20.78 0.07
C PHE A 288 -12.78 -19.67 0.69
N PHE A 289 -13.16 -19.24 1.90
CA PHE A 289 -12.29 -18.46 2.76
C PHE A 289 -11.45 -19.46 3.57
N THR A 290 -10.20 -19.68 3.16
CA THR A 290 -9.20 -20.41 3.96
C THR A 290 -8.54 -19.50 4.96
#